data_AF-T0Z6A8-F1
#
_entry.id   AF-T0Z6A8-F1
#
_cell.length_a   1.000
_cell.length_b   1.000
_cell.length_c   1.000
_cell.angle_alpha   90.00
_cell.angle_beta   90.00
_cell.angle_gamma   90.00
#
_symmetry.space_group_name_H-M   'P 1'
#
loop_
_entity.id
_entity.type
_entity.pdbx_description
1 polymer ?
#
loop_
_entity_poly.entity_id
_entity_poly.type
_entity_poly.pdbx_seq_one_letter_code
_entity_poly.pdbx_strand_id
1 'polypeptide(L)'
;MMRRPGKTRPVRLIGLKGETLSFQIVLRAKDRLDNVAVSLRPGPGASCIEIHRFKEIYLKVVQNQGGTLKKIVNPDPLIPFTNPYSPGQQLVPRLSLSEDKNQPVWFDIHLSDTCQGGDYTATLRVEQDGRTLRNTPIKIHVVNATLPKDVGFDRWMQLYMGRFFNGEYIANDQMLRPMLAKYFAMAHKYGFAASGCLTIGPNIQWDQNTGRIASVDWSKFDSMFGDYLSGNLTGSSPNALVSPFARSLCAGNRGWVHLHDGNPFRTLRLEEAPPAGDDRRDQGHRPALEGEGLALVQGLCLRLG
;
A
#
# COMPACT_ATOMS: atom_id res chain seq x y z
N MET A 1 19.56 -28.02 27.97
CA MET A 1 20.52 -28.01 26.84
C MET A 1 20.00 -27.07 25.75
N MET A 2 20.58 -25.86 25.62
CA MET A 2 20.16 -24.87 24.61
C MET A 2 20.47 -25.40 23.21
N ARG A 3 19.47 -25.46 22.33
CA ARG A 3 19.68 -25.76 20.91
C ARG A 3 20.33 -24.53 20.27
N ARG A 4 21.49 -24.68 19.64
CA ARG A 4 22.16 -23.60 18.91
C ARG A 4 21.16 -22.94 17.93
N PRO A 5 21.08 -21.60 17.87
CA PRO A 5 20.33 -20.92 16.82
C PRO A 5 20.76 -21.48 15.46
N GLY A 6 19.79 -21.84 14.60
CA GLY A 6 20.08 -22.37 13.28
C GLY A 6 21.01 -21.43 12.50
N LYS A 7 21.99 -22.00 11.77
CA LYS A 7 22.88 -21.25 10.87
C LYS A 7 22.03 -20.50 9.86
N THR A 8 21.80 -19.20 10.07
CA THR A 8 21.10 -18.38 9.09
C THR A 8 22.04 -18.04 7.95
N ARG A 9 21.64 -18.38 6.74
CA ARG A 9 22.24 -17.80 5.54
C ARG A 9 22.02 -16.27 5.60
N PRO A 10 23.01 -15.46 5.17
CA PRO A 10 22.81 -14.02 5.08
C PRO A 10 21.66 -13.73 4.12
N VAL A 11 20.75 -12.84 4.51
CA VAL A 11 19.72 -12.31 3.60
C VAL A 11 20.42 -11.48 2.54
N ARG A 12 20.10 -11.73 1.28
CA ARG A 12 20.64 -10.99 0.14
C ARG A 12 19.48 -10.38 -0.62
N LEU A 13 19.52 -9.08 -0.79
CA LEU A 13 18.54 -8.30 -1.52
C LEU A 13 19.25 -7.63 -2.70
N ILE A 14 18.55 -7.54 -3.82
CA ILE A 14 19.03 -6.89 -5.04
C ILE A 14 17.89 -5.97 -5.48
N GLY A 15 18.21 -4.72 -5.79
CA GLY A 15 17.21 -3.73 -6.21
C GLY A 15 17.79 -2.62 -7.07
N LEU A 16 16.90 -1.88 -7.70
CA LEU A 16 17.18 -0.69 -8.50
C LEU A 16 17.17 0.57 -7.63
N LYS A 17 17.76 1.66 -8.14
CA LYS A 17 17.62 2.99 -7.52
C LYS A 17 16.15 3.43 -7.60
N GLY A 18 15.61 3.97 -6.52
CA GLY A 18 14.19 4.33 -6.40
C GLY A 18 13.27 3.16 -6.00
N GLU A 19 13.78 1.94 -5.89
CA GLU A 19 12.98 0.76 -5.52
C GLU A 19 12.82 0.62 -4.00
N THR A 20 11.72 0.01 -3.56
CA THR A 20 11.53 -0.44 -2.18
C THR A 20 11.57 -1.95 -2.12
N LEU A 21 12.53 -2.50 -1.37
CA LEU A 21 12.73 -3.93 -1.17
C LEU A 21 12.10 -4.37 0.14
N SER A 22 11.18 -5.32 0.09
CA SER A 22 10.49 -5.83 1.28
C SER A 22 10.96 -7.23 1.63
N PHE A 23 11.16 -7.49 2.92
CA PHE A 23 11.38 -8.83 3.43
C PHE A 23 10.80 -9.02 4.83
N GLN A 24 10.58 -10.28 5.20
CA GLN A 24 9.98 -10.64 6.47
C GLN A 24 10.96 -11.47 7.30
N ILE A 25 11.02 -11.16 8.60
CA ILE A 25 11.59 -12.06 9.61
C ILE A 25 10.47 -12.59 10.50
N VAL A 26 10.64 -13.81 10.97
CA VAL A 26 9.74 -14.42 11.95
C VAL A 26 10.50 -14.66 13.24
N LEU A 27 10.06 -14.01 14.31
CA LEU A 27 10.61 -14.22 15.65
C LEU A 27 9.80 -15.30 16.34
N ARG A 28 10.48 -16.29 16.91
CA ARG A 28 9.86 -17.27 17.80
C ARG A 28 10.76 -17.50 19.00
N ALA A 29 10.18 -17.35 20.18
CA ALA A 29 10.84 -17.62 21.44
C ALA A 29 10.33 -18.93 22.03
N LYS A 30 11.21 -19.70 22.67
CA LYS A 30 10.79 -20.90 23.40
C LYS A 30 9.95 -20.51 24.61
N ASP A 31 10.46 -19.59 25.43
CA ASP A 31 9.73 -19.05 26.58
C ASP A 31 9.20 -17.64 26.24
N ARG A 32 8.26 -17.11 27.03
CA ARG A 32 7.77 -15.74 26.85
C ARG A 32 8.93 -14.74 27.01
N LEU A 33 9.06 -13.80 26.07
CA LEU A 33 10.02 -12.69 26.15
C LEU A 33 9.29 -11.35 26.03
N ASP A 34 9.52 -10.45 26.98
CA ASP A 34 9.04 -9.07 26.91
C ASP A 34 10.18 -8.11 26.56
N ASN A 35 9.85 -6.86 26.24
CA ASN A 35 10.82 -5.79 25.91
C ASN A 35 11.81 -6.15 24.78
N VAL A 36 11.34 -6.89 23.77
CA VAL A 36 12.15 -7.24 22.60
C VAL A 36 12.20 -6.09 21.62
N ALA A 37 13.40 -5.65 21.26
CA ALA A 37 13.66 -4.66 20.24
C ALA A 37 14.22 -5.31 18.96
N VAL A 38 13.75 -4.87 17.81
CA VAL A 38 14.20 -5.36 16.50
C VAL A 38 14.53 -4.16 15.65
N SER A 39 15.77 -4.05 15.18
CA SER A 39 16.21 -2.93 14.35
C SER A 39 17.06 -3.42 13.19
N LEU A 40 17.00 -2.70 12.07
CA LEU A 40 17.91 -2.86 10.95
C LEU A 40 18.67 -1.55 10.81
N ARG A 41 20.00 -1.63 10.83
CA ARG A 41 20.87 -0.44 10.77
C ARG A 41 21.74 -0.52 9.52
N PRO A 42 21.65 0.44 8.59
CA PRO A 42 22.55 0.51 7.44
C PRO A 42 24.00 0.71 7.93
N GLY A 43 24.95 0.16 7.18
CA GLY A 43 26.38 0.35 7.41
C GLY A 43 26.85 1.74 6.96
N PRO A 44 28.15 2.05 7.14
CA PRO A 44 28.75 3.26 6.62
C PRO A 44 28.54 3.42 5.11
N GLY A 45 28.30 4.66 4.64
CA GLY A 45 28.08 4.96 3.22
C GLY A 45 26.66 4.66 2.71
N ALA A 46 25.77 4.11 3.54
CA ALA A 46 24.41 3.74 3.16
C ALA A 46 23.36 4.83 3.50
N SER A 47 23.72 6.11 3.43
CA SER A 47 22.81 7.23 3.73
C SER A 47 21.64 7.36 2.76
N CYS A 48 21.75 6.74 1.59
CA CYS A 48 20.70 6.67 0.58
C CYS A 48 19.63 5.59 0.87
N ILE A 49 19.82 4.80 1.95
CA ILE A 49 18.93 3.70 2.32
C ILE A 49 18.03 4.13 3.49
N GLU A 50 16.73 4.14 3.25
CA GLU A 50 15.72 4.36 4.29
C GLU A 50 15.07 3.04 4.68
N ILE A 51 14.77 2.87 5.98
CA ILE A 51 14.19 1.63 6.50
C ILE A 51 12.91 1.93 7.24
N HIS A 52 11.84 1.27 6.82
CA HIS A 52 10.59 1.17 7.57
C HIS A 52 10.45 -0.25 8.10
N ARG A 53 9.85 -0.37 9.28
CA ARG A 53 9.60 -1.66 9.92
C ARG A 53 8.18 -1.71 10.44
N PHE A 54 7.58 -2.88 10.32
CA PHE A 54 6.18 -3.11 10.65
C PHE A 54 6.03 -4.38 11.47
N LYS A 55 5.18 -4.32 12.50
CA LYS A 55 4.73 -5.49 13.23
C LYS A 55 3.54 -6.06 12.49
N GLU A 56 3.63 -7.30 12.05
CA GLU A 56 2.48 -8.00 11.52
C GLU A 56 1.58 -8.44 12.67
N ILE A 57 0.30 -8.08 12.60
CA ILE A 57 -0.71 -8.46 13.57
C ILE A 57 -1.56 -9.58 13.02
N TYR A 58 -1.87 -10.54 13.89
CA TYR A 58 -2.80 -11.60 13.59
C TYR A 58 -4.22 -11.18 13.93
N LEU A 59 -5.10 -11.14 12.93
CA LEU A 59 -6.52 -10.91 13.08
C LEU A 59 -7.26 -12.23 13.27
N LYS A 60 -8.20 -12.24 14.22
CA LYS A 60 -9.19 -13.32 14.34
C LYS A 60 -10.35 -12.96 13.43
N VAL A 61 -10.49 -13.69 12.33
CA VAL A 61 -11.57 -13.49 11.36
C VAL A 61 -12.45 -14.73 11.26
N VAL A 62 -13.70 -14.52 10.88
CA VAL A 62 -14.64 -15.61 10.58
C VAL A 62 -14.73 -15.72 9.06
N GLN A 63 -14.32 -16.85 8.50
CA GLN A 63 -14.34 -17.09 7.06
C GLN A 63 -15.32 -18.22 6.73
N ASN A 64 -16.10 -18.06 5.66
CA ASN A 64 -16.87 -19.15 5.10
C ASN A 64 -15.93 -20.08 4.31
N GLN A 65 -15.78 -21.32 4.77
CA GLN A 65 -15.03 -22.37 4.08
C GLN A 65 -15.97 -23.53 3.78
N GLY A 66 -16.42 -23.64 2.53
CA GLY A 66 -17.31 -24.72 2.08
C GLY A 66 -18.71 -24.65 2.69
N GLY A 67 -19.27 -23.46 2.89
CA GLY A 67 -20.59 -23.26 3.49
C GLY A 67 -20.59 -23.17 5.02
N THR A 68 -19.43 -23.37 5.67
CA THR A 68 -19.31 -23.30 7.14
C THR A 68 -18.47 -22.11 7.57
N LEU A 69 -18.97 -21.33 8.52
CA LEU A 69 -18.23 -20.25 9.16
C LEU A 69 -17.17 -20.83 10.12
N LYS A 70 -15.89 -20.62 9.82
CA LYS A 70 -14.76 -21.03 10.65
C LYS A 70 -14.00 -19.81 11.18
N LYS A 71 -13.64 -19.85 12.47
CA LYS A 71 -12.73 -18.88 13.08
C LYS A 71 -11.31 -19.24 12.64
N ILE A 72 -10.65 -18.32 11.95
CA ILE A 72 -9.25 -18.44 11.54
C ILE A 72 -8.44 -17.27 12.08
N VAL A 73 -7.12 -17.45 12.11
CA VAL A 73 -6.16 -16.44 12.53
C VAL A 73 -5.33 -16.09 11.30
N ASN A 74 -5.47 -14.86 10.79
CA ASN A 74 -4.80 -14.42 9.57
C ASN A 74 -3.76 -13.32 9.90
N PRO A 75 -2.48 -13.48 9.52
CA PRO A 75 -1.54 -12.36 9.54
C PRO A 75 -1.95 -11.36 8.46
N ASP A 76 -2.24 -10.12 8.84
CA ASP A 76 -2.68 -9.11 7.87
C ASP A 76 -2.15 -7.71 8.18
N PRO A 77 -2.66 -6.94 9.18
CA PRO A 77 -2.26 -5.55 9.26
C PRO A 77 -0.78 -5.40 9.68
N LEU A 78 -0.08 -4.63 8.86
CA LEU A 78 1.29 -4.18 9.09
C LEU A 78 1.27 -2.87 9.88
N ILE A 79 1.44 -2.97 11.20
CA ILE A 79 1.46 -1.80 12.08
C ILE A 79 2.88 -1.23 12.09
N PRO A 80 3.11 0.01 11.61
CA PRO A 80 4.45 0.58 11.58
C PRO A 80 4.96 0.82 13.00
N PHE A 81 6.27 0.65 13.23
CA PHE A 81 6.82 0.89 14.56
C PHE A 81 6.86 2.38 14.93
N THR A 82 7.05 3.24 13.94
CA THR A 82 7.00 4.71 14.05
C THR A 82 5.81 5.21 13.25
N ASN A 83 5.06 6.17 13.76
CA ASN A 83 3.95 6.76 13.02
C ASN A 83 4.49 7.52 11.78
N PRO A 84 4.16 7.13 10.54
CA PRO A 84 4.65 7.81 9.35
C PRO A 84 4.07 9.22 9.18
N TYR A 85 3.01 9.57 9.92
CA TYR A 85 2.34 10.88 9.85
C TYR A 85 2.64 11.76 11.06
N SER A 86 3.43 11.30 12.03
CA SER A 86 3.78 12.06 13.24
C SER A 86 5.21 11.73 13.65
N PRO A 87 6.20 12.50 13.17
CA PRO A 87 7.61 12.26 13.44
C PRO A 87 7.90 12.11 14.94
N GLY A 88 8.71 11.13 15.29
CA GLY A 88 9.09 10.84 16.69
C GLY A 88 8.08 9.99 17.47
N GLN A 89 6.82 9.86 17.03
CA GLN A 89 5.85 9.02 17.71
C GLN A 89 6.09 7.53 17.43
N GLN A 90 6.38 6.74 18.46
CA GLN A 90 6.44 5.28 18.37
C GLN A 90 5.03 4.69 18.56
N LEU A 91 4.60 3.83 17.63
CA LEU A 91 3.38 3.03 17.77
C LEU A 91 3.68 1.64 18.34
N VAL A 92 4.85 1.08 17.99
CA VAL A 92 5.35 -0.20 18.51
C VAL A 92 6.76 0.02 19.08
N PRO A 93 6.90 0.51 20.32
CA PRO A 93 8.22 0.77 20.89
C PRO A 93 9.01 -0.52 21.15
N ARG A 94 8.31 -1.59 21.55
CA ARG A 94 8.85 -2.91 21.92
C ARG A 94 7.86 -4.02 21.60
N LEU A 95 8.38 -5.23 21.44
CA LEU A 95 7.59 -6.44 21.22
C LEU A 95 7.53 -7.29 22.49
N SER A 96 6.39 -7.95 22.69
CA SER A 96 6.23 -9.08 23.59
C SER A 96 6.02 -10.34 22.74
N LEU A 97 6.91 -11.31 22.89
CA LEU A 97 6.86 -12.59 22.20
C LEU A 97 6.21 -13.61 23.14
N SER A 98 5.14 -14.23 22.69
CA SER A 98 4.52 -15.35 23.41
C SER A 98 5.33 -16.63 23.20
N GLU A 99 5.38 -17.47 24.23
CA GLU A 99 5.98 -18.80 24.18
C GLU A 99 5.45 -19.58 22.97
N ASP A 100 6.40 -20.10 22.18
CA ASP A 100 6.15 -20.94 21.02
C ASP A 100 5.20 -20.37 19.95
N LYS A 101 5.04 -19.04 19.91
CA LYS A 101 4.30 -18.33 18.85
C LYS A 101 5.24 -17.55 17.94
N ASN A 102 4.85 -17.52 16.66
CA ASN A 102 5.51 -16.69 15.66
C ASN A 102 5.04 -15.25 15.79
N GLN A 103 5.98 -14.30 15.83
CA GLN A 103 5.71 -12.88 15.67
C GLN A 103 6.51 -12.38 14.46
N PRO A 104 5.84 -12.19 13.30
CA PRO A 104 6.51 -11.66 12.14
C PRO A 104 6.75 -10.15 12.26
N VAL A 105 7.85 -9.71 11.65
CA VAL A 105 8.24 -8.31 11.49
C VAL A 105 8.64 -8.12 10.04
N TRP A 106 7.98 -7.18 9.38
CA TRP A 106 8.29 -6.77 8.01
C TRP A 106 9.25 -5.60 8.01
N PHE A 107 10.11 -5.57 7.01
CA PHE A 107 11.01 -4.46 6.70
C PHE A 107 10.80 -4.05 5.26
N ASP A 108 10.63 -2.75 5.06
CA ASP A 108 10.77 -2.11 3.76
C ASP A 108 12.08 -1.33 3.77
N ILE A 109 12.91 -1.58 2.76
CA ILE A 109 14.17 -0.89 2.51
C ILE A 109 13.98 -0.06 1.25
N HIS A 110 13.82 1.25 1.39
CA HIS A 110 13.76 2.16 0.26
C HIS A 110 15.17 2.59 -0.16
N LEU A 111 15.48 2.37 -1.44
CA LEU A 111 16.71 2.81 -2.08
C LEU A 111 16.41 4.13 -2.79
N SER A 112 17.01 5.24 -2.37
CA SER A 112 16.78 6.53 -3.05
C SER A 112 17.24 6.51 -4.51
N ASP A 113 16.74 7.43 -5.33
CA ASP A 113 17.19 7.62 -6.72
C ASP A 113 18.66 8.09 -6.81
N THR A 114 19.19 8.65 -5.72
CA THR A 114 20.58 9.08 -5.58
C THR A 114 21.55 8.00 -5.09
N CYS A 115 21.07 6.79 -4.78
CA CYS A 115 21.95 5.68 -4.43
C CYS A 115 22.99 5.40 -5.53
N GLN A 116 24.23 5.16 -5.12
CA GLN A 116 25.26 4.68 -6.03
C GLN A 116 25.06 3.19 -6.29
N GLY A 117 25.39 2.72 -7.49
CA GLY A 117 25.39 1.28 -7.76
C GLY A 117 26.50 0.60 -6.96
N GLY A 118 26.22 -0.57 -6.39
CA GLY A 118 27.21 -1.33 -5.62
C GLY A 118 26.63 -2.11 -4.44
N ASP A 119 27.53 -2.64 -3.62
CA ASP A 119 27.20 -3.46 -2.46
C ASP A 119 27.13 -2.62 -1.18
N TYR A 120 26.01 -2.76 -0.48
CA TYR A 120 25.74 -2.19 0.82
C TYR A 120 25.55 -3.30 1.85
N THR A 121 25.79 -2.97 3.11
CA THR A 121 25.53 -3.86 4.23
C THR A 121 24.60 -3.19 5.24
N ALA A 122 23.76 -3.99 5.88
CA ALA A 122 22.98 -3.59 7.03
C ALA A 122 23.04 -4.67 8.10
N THR A 123 22.87 -4.29 9.36
CA THR A 123 22.84 -5.23 10.48
C THR A 123 21.44 -5.30 11.07
N LEU A 124 20.81 -6.47 10.96
CA LEU A 124 19.59 -6.80 11.69
C LEU A 124 19.98 -7.19 13.12
N ARG A 125 19.55 -6.39 14.09
CA ARG A 125 19.81 -6.58 15.52
C ARG A 125 18.50 -6.87 16.25
N VAL A 126 18.48 -7.98 16.98
CA VAL A 126 17.42 -8.35 17.93
C VAL A 126 17.99 -8.27 19.33
N GLU A 127 17.30 -7.54 20.21
CA GLU A 127 17.71 -7.28 21.58
C GLU A 127 16.56 -7.55 22.54
N GLN A 128 16.89 -7.89 23.79
CA GLN A 128 15.96 -7.95 24.91
C GLN A 128 16.61 -7.20 26.07
N ASP A 129 15.89 -6.26 26.66
CA ASP A 129 16.41 -5.46 27.79
C ASP A 129 17.78 -4.81 27.51
N GLY A 130 18.00 -4.38 26.26
CA GLY A 130 19.27 -3.80 25.80
C GLY A 130 20.41 -4.81 25.55
N ARG A 131 20.20 -6.09 25.86
CA ARG A 131 21.13 -7.18 25.55
C ARG A 131 20.88 -7.69 24.14
N THR A 132 21.92 -7.69 23.31
CA THR A 132 21.85 -8.32 21.98
C THR A 132 21.62 -9.82 22.11
N LEU A 133 20.49 -10.28 21.57
CA LEU A 133 20.19 -11.70 21.39
C LEU A 133 20.78 -12.22 20.08
N ARG A 134 20.72 -11.40 19.02
CA ARG A 134 21.21 -11.79 17.69
C ARG A 134 21.59 -10.59 16.84
N ASN A 135 22.69 -10.74 16.10
CA ASN A 135 23.06 -9.90 14.97
C ASN A 135 23.08 -10.74 13.70
N THR A 136 22.43 -10.27 12.64
CA THR A 136 22.40 -10.93 11.33
C THR A 136 22.77 -9.91 10.25
N PRO A 137 23.86 -10.14 9.49
CA PRO A 137 24.20 -9.26 8.38
C PRO A 137 23.22 -9.46 7.23
N ILE A 138 22.79 -8.34 6.65
CA ILE A 138 21.97 -8.24 5.45
C ILE A 138 22.85 -7.62 4.37
N LYS A 139 22.89 -8.25 3.19
CA LYS A 139 23.59 -7.73 2.01
C LYS A 139 22.58 -7.14 1.05
N ILE A 140 22.84 -5.95 0.54
CA ILE A 140 21.96 -5.24 -0.38
C ILE A 140 22.82 -4.86 -1.59
N HIS A 141 22.47 -5.32 -2.77
CA HIS A 141 23.11 -4.91 -4.02
C HIS A 141 22.22 -3.91 -4.74
N VAL A 142 22.71 -2.70 -4.93
CA VAL A 142 22.03 -1.68 -5.74
C VAL A 142 22.57 -1.79 -7.16
N VAL A 143 21.71 -2.19 -8.08
CA VAL A 143 22.04 -2.22 -9.50
C VAL A 143 22.20 -0.77 -9.97
N ASN A 144 23.17 -0.51 -10.86
CA ASN A 144 23.35 0.82 -11.45
C ASN A 144 22.29 1.14 -12.53
N ALA A 145 21.02 1.02 -12.17
CA ALA A 145 19.87 1.35 -12.98
C ALA A 145 18.76 1.91 -12.08
N THR A 146 17.93 2.78 -12.63
CA THR A 146 16.85 3.47 -11.90
C THR A 146 15.52 2.86 -12.27
N LEU A 147 14.69 2.57 -11.26
CA LEU A 147 13.30 2.20 -11.48
C LEU A 147 12.57 3.40 -12.11
N PRO A 148 11.92 3.25 -13.27
CA PRO A 148 11.17 4.33 -13.89
C PRO A 148 10.09 4.88 -12.94
N LYS A 149 10.05 6.20 -12.78
CA LYS A 149 8.98 6.89 -12.01
C LYS A 149 7.64 6.78 -12.74
N ASP A 150 7.71 6.89 -14.08
CA ASP A 150 6.58 6.74 -14.98
C ASP A 150 6.69 5.38 -15.68
N VAL A 151 5.74 4.50 -15.40
CA VAL A 151 5.51 3.30 -16.19
C VAL A 151 4.38 3.60 -17.16
N GLY A 152 4.52 3.24 -18.44
CA GLY A 152 3.55 3.56 -19.51
C GLY A 152 2.17 2.90 -19.38
N PHE A 153 1.80 2.43 -18.19
CA PHE A 153 0.50 1.92 -17.83
C PHE A 153 0.17 2.28 -16.38
N ASP A 154 -1.06 2.70 -16.13
CA ASP A 154 -1.51 3.02 -14.78
C ASP A 154 -1.63 1.75 -13.93
N ARG A 155 -0.85 1.66 -12.85
CA ARG A 155 -1.10 0.67 -11.79
C ARG A 155 -2.33 1.10 -11.02
N TRP A 156 -3.49 0.68 -11.46
CA TRP A 156 -4.75 1.16 -10.89
C TRP A 156 -5.16 0.37 -9.65
N MET A 157 -5.58 1.10 -8.61
CA MET A 157 -6.22 0.52 -7.42
C MET A 157 -7.47 1.30 -7.03
N GLN A 158 -8.54 0.58 -6.74
CA GLN A 158 -9.80 1.16 -6.31
C GLN A 158 -9.90 1.25 -4.79
N LEU A 159 -10.19 2.43 -4.29
CA LEU A 159 -10.55 2.70 -2.90
C LEU A 159 -12.08 2.74 -2.81
N TYR A 160 -12.67 1.66 -2.28
CA TYR A 160 -14.10 1.57 -2.05
C TYR A 160 -14.49 2.36 -0.80
N MET A 161 -14.83 3.64 -0.98
CA MET A 161 -14.94 4.57 0.16
C MET A 161 -15.96 4.16 1.23
N GLY A 162 -16.99 3.44 0.83
CA GLY A 162 -18.10 2.96 1.66
C GLY A 162 -17.65 1.83 2.59
N ARG A 163 -16.55 1.15 2.24
CA ARG A 163 -15.92 0.15 3.10
C ARG A 163 -15.17 0.82 4.24
N PHE A 164 -14.70 2.07 4.10
CA PHE A 164 -14.04 2.78 5.20
C PHE A 164 -14.99 3.15 6.33
N PHE A 165 -16.26 3.47 6.06
CA PHE A 165 -17.25 3.74 7.12
C PHE A 165 -17.34 2.58 8.12
N ASN A 166 -17.34 1.34 7.62
CA ASN A 166 -17.43 0.16 8.47
C ASN A 166 -16.06 -0.37 8.93
N GLY A 167 -15.03 -0.30 8.08
CA GLY A 167 -13.71 -0.87 8.35
C GLY A 167 -12.83 0.02 9.24
N GLU A 168 -12.93 1.34 9.07
CA GLU A 168 -12.12 2.35 9.78
C GLU A 168 -12.95 3.14 10.80
N TYR A 169 -14.20 2.70 11.06
CA TYR A 169 -15.13 3.33 12.00
C TYR A 169 -15.34 4.84 11.73
N ILE A 170 -15.37 5.21 10.45
CA ILE A 170 -15.55 6.60 10.02
C ILE A 170 -17.02 7.00 10.19
N ALA A 171 -17.28 8.05 10.97
CA ALA A 171 -18.64 8.50 11.26
C ALA A 171 -19.17 9.57 10.28
N ASN A 172 -18.28 10.34 9.66
CA ASN A 172 -18.64 11.50 8.83
C ASN A 172 -17.50 11.92 7.89
N ASP A 173 -17.81 12.87 7.00
CA ASP A 173 -16.87 13.38 5.99
C ASP A 173 -15.63 14.05 6.61
N GLN A 174 -15.75 14.65 7.80
CA GLN A 174 -14.64 15.29 8.51
C GLN A 174 -13.58 14.28 8.95
N MET A 175 -13.99 13.06 9.32
CA MET A 175 -13.07 11.95 9.60
C MET A 175 -12.58 11.28 8.31
N LEU A 176 -13.46 11.17 7.31
CA LEU A 176 -13.16 10.51 6.04
C LEU A 176 -12.05 11.21 5.26
N ARG A 177 -12.12 12.55 5.13
CA ARG A 177 -11.19 13.33 4.31
C ARG A 177 -9.71 13.14 4.70
N PRO A 178 -9.28 13.37 5.95
CA PRO A 178 -7.87 13.19 6.31
C PRO A 178 -7.42 11.72 6.26
N MET A 179 -8.33 10.76 6.44
CA MET A 179 -8.02 9.34 6.24
C MET A 179 -7.80 9.04 4.75
N LEU A 180 -8.70 9.51 3.88
CA LEU A 180 -8.63 9.28 2.45
C LEU A 180 -7.35 9.88 1.86
N ALA A 181 -6.98 11.09 2.29
CA ALA A 181 -5.71 11.73 1.93
C ALA A 181 -4.49 10.83 2.22
N LYS A 182 -4.49 10.11 3.35
CA LYS A 182 -3.40 9.17 3.69
C LYS A 182 -3.32 7.98 2.74
N TYR A 183 -4.46 7.42 2.34
CA TYR A 183 -4.51 6.31 1.37
C TYR A 183 -4.09 6.76 -0.03
N PHE A 184 -4.53 7.93 -0.50
CA PHE A 184 -4.09 8.48 -1.79
C PHE A 184 -2.59 8.79 -1.79
N ALA A 185 -2.08 9.44 -0.73
CA ALA A 185 -0.65 9.71 -0.60
C ALA A 185 0.18 8.42 -0.57
N MET A 186 -0.32 7.38 0.11
CA MET A 186 0.31 6.07 0.13
C MET A 186 0.31 5.43 -1.27
N ALA A 187 -0.85 5.32 -1.92
CA ALA A 187 -0.95 4.77 -3.27
C ALA A 187 -0.01 5.51 -4.25
N HIS A 188 -0.01 6.84 -4.20
CA HIS A 188 0.88 7.67 -5.02
C HIS A 188 2.36 7.39 -4.73
N LYS A 189 2.76 7.29 -3.46
CA LYS A 189 4.15 6.96 -3.06
C LYS A 189 4.63 5.62 -3.66
N TYR A 190 3.73 4.65 -3.80
CA TYR A 190 4.03 3.35 -4.41
C TYR A 190 3.72 3.31 -5.92
N GLY A 191 3.38 4.45 -6.51
CA GLY A 191 3.10 4.66 -7.93
C GLY A 191 1.83 3.96 -8.43
N PHE A 192 0.84 3.81 -7.56
CA PHE A 192 -0.52 3.40 -7.90
C PHE A 192 -1.40 4.61 -8.23
N ALA A 193 -2.17 4.49 -9.31
CA ALA A 193 -3.31 5.32 -9.61
C ALA A 193 -4.46 4.92 -8.69
N ALA A 194 -4.73 5.70 -7.64
CA ALA A 194 -5.85 5.44 -6.76
C ALA A 194 -7.14 6.04 -7.32
N SER A 195 -8.27 5.35 -7.14
CA SER A 195 -9.58 5.90 -7.46
C SER A 195 -10.55 5.82 -6.32
N GLY A 196 -11.39 6.84 -6.15
CA GLY A 196 -12.56 6.75 -5.28
C GLY A 196 -13.73 6.16 -6.06
N CYS A 197 -14.26 5.01 -5.64
CA CYS A 197 -15.60 4.58 -6.04
C CYS A 197 -16.54 4.84 -4.88
N LEU A 198 -17.38 5.88 -5.04
CA LEU A 198 -18.72 6.10 -4.47
C LEU A 198 -19.25 7.49 -4.81
N THR A 199 -20.55 7.68 -4.59
CA THR A 199 -21.48 8.76 -4.96
C THR A 199 -21.14 10.19 -4.53
N ILE A 200 -19.88 10.52 -4.25
CA ILE A 200 -19.47 11.91 -4.06
C ILE A 200 -19.25 12.50 -5.45
N GLY A 201 -20.34 12.91 -6.09
CA GLY A 201 -20.35 13.73 -7.29
C GLY A 201 -20.75 15.16 -6.96
N PRO A 202 -20.79 16.07 -7.96
CA PRO A 202 -21.42 17.36 -7.76
C PRO A 202 -22.91 17.17 -7.42
N ASN A 203 -23.44 18.08 -6.62
CA ASN A 203 -24.85 18.13 -6.32
C ASN A 203 -25.60 18.74 -7.52
N ILE A 204 -26.29 17.90 -8.28
CA ILE A 204 -27.06 18.31 -9.47
C ILE A 204 -28.51 18.53 -9.05
N GLN A 205 -28.99 19.77 -9.18
CA GLN A 205 -30.40 20.11 -8.99
C GLN A 205 -31.12 20.06 -10.34
N TRP A 206 -32.23 19.35 -10.39
CA TRP A 206 -33.08 19.23 -11.59
C TRP A 206 -34.30 20.11 -11.43
N ASP A 207 -34.65 20.84 -12.48
CA ASP A 207 -35.96 21.44 -12.62
C ASP A 207 -36.97 20.33 -12.95
N GLN A 208 -37.86 20.04 -12.01
CA GLN A 208 -38.83 18.95 -12.15
C GLN A 208 -39.89 19.22 -13.22
N ASN A 209 -40.12 20.48 -13.59
CA ASN A 209 -41.13 20.82 -14.60
C ASN A 209 -40.59 20.64 -16.02
N THR A 210 -39.31 20.92 -16.23
CA THR A 210 -38.67 20.86 -17.56
C THR A 210 -37.81 19.62 -17.77
N GLY A 211 -37.48 18.89 -16.69
CA GLY A 211 -36.54 17.77 -16.72
C GLY A 211 -35.10 18.19 -17.02
N ARG A 212 -34.78 19.49 -16.96
CA ARG A 212 -33.44 20.04 -17.24
C ARG A 212 -32.64 20.24 -15.96
N ILE A 213 -31.33 20.28 -16.09
CA ILE A 213 -30.45 20.67 -14.97
C ILE A 213 -30.69 22.15 -14.67
N ALA A 214 -31.07 22.44 -13.43
CA ALA A 214 -31.25 23.80 -12.92
C ALA A 214 -29.94 24.38 -12.38
N SER A 215 -29.16 23.57 -11.66
CA SER A 215 -27.83 23.96 -11.17
C SER A 215 -26.94 22.75 -10.89
N VAL A 216 -25.63 23.00 -10.84
CA VAL A 216 -24.60 22.01 -10.49
C VAL A 216 -23.66 22.64 -9.46
N ASP A 217 -23.56 22.05 -8.27
CA ASP A 217 -22.65 22.48 -7.20
C ASP A 217 -21.52 21.46 -7.00
N TRP A 218 -20.28 21.89 -7.28
CA TRP A 218 -19.07 21.09 -7.20
C TRP A 218 -18.37 21.17 -5.84
N SER A 219 -18.83 22.03 -4.93
CA SER A 219 -18.11 22.35 -3.68
C SER A 219 -17.74 21.12 -2.84
N LYS A 220 -18.67 20.18 -2.67
CA LYS A 220 -18.40 18.93 -1.95
C LYS A 220 -17.37 18.07 -2.67
N PHE A 221 -17.49 17.91 -3.98
CA PHE A 221 -16.55 17.14 -4.80
C PHE A 221 -15.14 17.72 -4.71
N ASP A 222 -15.01 19.03 -4.94
CA ASP A 222 -13.73 19.74 -4.91
C ASP A 222 -13.10 19.71 -3.52
N SER A 223 -13.90 19.86 -2.46
CA SER A 223 -13.41 19.77 -1.08
C SER A 223 -12.88 18.39 -0.71
N MET A 224 -13.41 17.34 -1.36
CA MET A 224 -13.04 15.96 -1.09
C MET A 224 -11.88 15.51 -1.97
N PHE A 225 -11.87 15.83 -3.26
CA PHE A 225 -10.92 15.28 -4.23
C PHE A 225 -10.00 16.31 -4.91
N GLY A 226 -10.30 17.61 -4.78
CA GLY A 226 -9.59 18.68 -5.49
C GLY A 226 -8.09 18.62 -5.25
N ASP A 227 -7.65 18.48 -4.00
CA ASP A 227 -6.22 18.38 -3.65
C ASP A 227 -5.51 17.15 -4.25
N TYR A 228 -6.24 16.06 -4.49
CA TYR A 228 -5.68 14.84 -5.09
C TYR A 228 -5.58 14.97 -6.60
N LEU A 229 -6.62 15.53 -7.23
CA LEU A 229 -6.72 15.69 -8.68
C LEU A 229 -5.84 16.84 -9.19
N SER A 230 -5.51 17.82 -8.35
CA SER A 230 -4.58 18.89 -8.68
C SER A 230 -3.11 18.52 -8.46
N GLY A 231 -2.84 17.43 -7.75
CA GLY A 231 -1.50 17.08 -7.30
C GLY A 231 -1.02 17.84 -6.05
N ASN A 232 -1.83 18.74 -5.49
CA ASN A 232 -1.48 19.50 -4.28
C ASN A 232 -1.17 18.58 -3.07
N LEU A 233 -1.89 17.46 -2.93
CA LEU A 233 -1.67 16.51 -1.84
C LEU A 233 -0.25 15.94 -1.87
N THR A 234 0.27 15.63 -3.06
CA THR A 234 1.51 14.87 -3.23
C THR A 234 2.68 15.73 -3.71
N GLY A 235 2.42 16.96 -4.14
CA GLY A 235 3.42 17.88 -4.70
C GLY A 235 3.95 17.45 -6.08
N SER A 236 3.16 16.67 -6.82
CA SER A 236 3.54 16.02 -8.08
C SER A 236 2.32 15.86 -8.99
N SER A 237 2.54 15.46 -10.25
CA SER A 237 1.44 15.14 -11.15
C SER A 237 0.47 14.13 -10.50
N PRO A 238 -0.84 14.38 -10.56
CA PRO A 238 -1.82 13.52 -9.92
C PRO A 238 -1.74 12.11 -10.50
N ASN A 239 -1.66 11.10 -9.62
CA ASN A 239 -1.85 9.70 -10.00
C ASN A 239 -3.16 9.21 -9.37
N ALA A 240 -4.26 9.80 -9.83
CA ALA A 240 -5.58 9.59 -9.27
C ALA A 240 -6.66 9.66 -10.35
N LEU A 241 -7.69 8.83 -10.19
CA LEU A 241 -8.84 8.76 -11.09
C LEU A 241 -10.13 8.87 -10.29
N VAL A 242 -10.99 9.83 -10.62
CA VAL A 242 -12.29 9.96 -9.95
C VAL A 242 -13.36 10.23 -11.01
N SER A 243 -14.47 9.48 -10.95
CA SER A 243 -15.65 9.76 -11.77
C SER A 243 -16.60 10.65 -10.98
N PRO A 244 -16.95 11.86 -11.47
CA PRO A 244 -17.89 12.73 -10.76
C PRO A 244 -19.34 12.26 -10.90
N PHE A 245 -19.64 11.25 -11.72
CA PHE A 245 -21.01 10.84 -12.00
C PHE A 245 -21.45 9.67 -11.10
N ALA A 246 -22.41 9.93 -10.22
CA ALA A 246 -22.92 9.01 -9.19
C ALA A 246 -23.56 7.71 -9.72
N ARG A 247 -23.68 7.52 -11.05
CA ARG A 247 -24.24 6.31 -11.70
C ARG A 247 -23.24 5.55 -12.56
N SER A 248 -21.96 5.92 -12.54
CA SER A 248 -20.91 5.10 -13.14
C SER A 248 -20.88 3.76 -12.40
N LEU A 249 -21.33 2.71 -13.10
CA LEU A 249 -21.12 1.34 -12.68
C LEU A 249 -19.63 1.21 -12.35
N CYS A 250 -19.30 0.89 -11.09
CA CYS A 250 -17.92 0.52 -10.73
C CYS A 250 -17.48 -0.81 -11.39
N ALA A 251 -18.15 -1.24 -12.45
CA ALA A 251 -17.77 -2.27 -13.39
C ALA A 251 -17.20 -1.59 -14.65
N GLY A 252 -16.03 -2.05 -15.09
CA GLY A 252 -15.18 -1.34 -16.04
C GLY A 252 -15.86 -0.73 -17.28
N ASN A 253 -15.22 0.32 -17.77
CA ASN A 253 -15.44 0.96 -19.08
C ASN A 253 -16.79 1.65 -19.29
N ARG A 254 -16.91 2.91 -18.81
CA ARG A 254 -17.59 4.02 -19.52
C ARG A 254 -17.55 5.31 -18.69
N GLY A 255 -16.62 6.22 -19.03
CA GLY A 255 -16.57 7.60 -18.50
C GLY A 255 -15.57 7.83 -17.37
N TRP A 256 -14.28 7.84 -17.72
CA TRP A 256 -13.20 8.26 -16.82
C TRP A 256 -12.60 9.58 -17.30
N VAL A 257 -12.29 10.47 -16.36
CA VAL A 257 -11.41 11.60 -16.60
C VAL A 257 -10.01 11.16 -16.16
N HIS A 258 -9.11 10.95 -17.13
CA HIS A 258 -7.69 10.71 -16.87
C HIS A 258 -6.95 12.03 -16.89
N LEU A 259 -6.26 12.38 -15.80
CA LEU A 259 -5.31 13.47 -15.75
C LEU A 259 -3.91 12.88 -15.74
N HIS A 260 -3.31 12.76 -16.92
CA HIS A 260 -1.88 12.51 -17.07
C HIS A 260 -1.17 13.84 -17.33
N ASP A 261 -0.02 14.05 -16.70
CA ASP A 261 0.90 15.18 -16.96
C ASP A 261 0.40 16.58 -16.58
N GLY A 262 -0.54 16.71 -15.65
CA GLY A 262 -0.91 18.02 -15.09
C GLY A 262 -1.47 19.02 -16.12
N ASN A 263 -1.95 18.55 -17.27
CA ASN A 263 -2.52 19.40 -18.31
C ASN A 263 -4.06 19.30 -18.30
N PRO A 264 -4.78 20.25 -17.68
CA PRO A 264 -6.23 20.15 -17.44
C PRO A 264 -7.11 20.33 -18.69
N PHE A 265 -6.55 20.50 -19.89
CA PHE A 265 -7.28 20.92 -21.09
C PHE A 265 -7.07 20.06 -22.34
N ARG A 266 -7.05 18.72 -22.23
CA ARG A 266 -7.51 17.90 -23.36
C ARG A 266 -9.03 17.78 -23.27
N THR A 267 -9.69 18.65 -24.05
CA THR A 267 -11.12 18.77 -24.31
C THR A 267 -11.93 17.51 -24.00
N LEU A 268 -12.81 17.61 -23.00
CA LEU A 268 -13.97 16.72 -22.85
C LEU A 268 -14.85 16.86 -24.11
N ARG A 269 -14.70 15.95 -25.07
CA ARG A 269 -15.78 15.65 -26.01
C ARG A 269 -16.66 14.58 -25.36
N LEU A 270 -17.82 15.00 -24.87
CA LEU A 270 -18.96 14.09 -24.71
C LEU A 270 -19.38 13.67 -26.11
N GLU A 271 -18.91 12.51 -26.58
CA GLU A 271 -19.62 11.82 -27.65
C GLU A 271 -20.86 11.19 -27.01
N GLU A 272 -22.04 11.63 -27.46
CA GLU A 272 -23.31 11.00 -27.12
C GLU A 272 -23.21 9.52 -27.53
N ALA A 273 -23.21 8.62 -26.55
CA ALA A 273 -23.35 7.20 -26.85
C ALA A 273 -24.73 7.00 -27.49
N PRO A 274 -24.83 6.33 -28.66
CA PRO A 274 -26.12 5.99 -29.22
C PRO A 274 -26.91 5.13 -28.21
N PRO A 275 -28.25 5.23 -28.20
CA PRO A 275 -29.07 4.44 -27.28
C PRO A 275 -28.74 2.96 -27.44
N ALA A 276 -28.70 2.25 -26.30
CA ALA A 276 -28.33 0.84 -26.22
C ALA A 276 -29.13 -0.01 -27.21
N GLY A 277 -28.54 -0.27 -28.37
CA GLY A 277 -28.92 -1.35 -29.26
C GLY A 277 -28.43 -2.66 -28.67
N ASP A 278 -29.34 -3.63 -28.61
CA ASP A 278 -29.13 -5.01 -28.17
C ASP A 278 -27.98 -5.67 -28.96
N ASP A 279 -26.80 -5.79 -28.34
CA ASP A 279 -25.65 -6.46 -28.96
C ASP A 279 -25.30 -7.73 -28.17
N ARG A 280 -26.08 -8.78 -28.42
CA ARG A 280 -25.68 -10.16 -28.18
C ARG A 280 -24.79 -10.63 -29.33
N ARG A 281 -23.49 -10.75 -29.05
CA ARG A 281 -22.42 -11.58 -29.69
C ARG A 281 -21.11 -10.81 -29.52
N ASP A 282 -20.04 -11.29 -28.90
CA ASP A 282 -19.28 -12.48 -29.24
C ASP A 282 -18.40 -12.87 -28.03
N GLN A 283 -18.53 -14.11 -27.54
CA GLN A 283 -17.57 -14.71 -26.62
C GLN A 283 -16.53 -15.48 -27.43
N GLY A 284 -15.45 -14.82 -27.83
CA GLY A 284 -14.29 -15.44 -28.45
C GLY A 284 -13.13 -15.56 -27.45
N HIS A 285 -12.89 -16.77 -26.95
CA HIS A 285 -11.70 -17.13 -26.16
C HIS A 285 -10.40 -16.80 -26.91
N ARG A 286 -9.44 -16.16 -26.22
CA ARG A 286 -8.01 -16.19 -26.56
C ARG A 286 -7.19 -16.54 -25.31
N PRO A 287 -6.11 -17.34 -25.45
CA PRO A 287 -5.40 -17.92 -24.32
C PRO A 287 -4.45 -16.92 -23.65
N ALA A 288 -4.24 -17.12 -22.34
CA ALA A 288 -3.33 -16.35 -21.51
C ALA A 288 -1.87 -16.57 -21.92
N LEU A 289 -1.13 -15.46 -22.08
CA LEU A 289 0.32 -15.48 -22.11
C LEU A 289 0.81 -15.51 -20.66
N GLU A 290 1.37 -16.65 -20.26
CA GLU A 290 2.10 -16.81 -19.00
C GLU A 290 3.43 -16.06 -19.10
N GLY A 291 3.61 -15.04 -18.27
CA GLY A 291 4.88 -14.39 -17.99
C GLY A 291 5.19 -14.53 -16.51
N GLU A 292 6.07 -15.45 -16.15
CA GLU A 292 6.52 -15.65 -14.77
C GLU A 292 7.41 -14.48 -14.31
N GLY A 293 6.82 -13.55 -13.55
CA GLY A 293 7.54 -12.61 -12.71
C GLY A 293 7.76 -13.21 -11.32
N LEU A 294 8.92 -13.85 -11.10
CA LEU A 294 9.30 -14.42 -9.81
C LEU A 294 9.69 -13.31 -8.81
N ALA A 295 8.74 -12.86 -7.98
CA ALA A 295 9.04 -12.15 -6.75
C ALA A 295 9.41 -13.17 -5.66
N LEU A 296 10.70 -13.39 -5.44
CA LEU A 296 11.20 -14.32 -4.43
C LEU A 296 11.09 -13.69 -3.03
N VAL A 297 9.97 -13.89 -2.34
CA VAL A 297 9.84 -13.51 -0.92
C VAL A 297 10.67 -14.48 -0.08
N GLN A 298 11.88 -14.07 0.32
CA GLN A 298 12.69 -14.84 1.27
C GLN A 298 12.23 -14.56 2.70
N GLY A 299 11.49 -15.49 3.29
CA GLY A 299 11.18 -15.47 4.72
C GLY A 299 12.34 -16.00 5.57
N LEU A 300 12.80 -15.23 6.55
CA LEU A 300 13.84 -15.66 7.50
C LEU A 300 13.22 -16.02 8.86
N CYS A 301 13.26 -17.30 9.25
CA CYS A 301 12.83 -17.71 10.59
C CYS A 301 13.99 -17.64 11.59
N LEU A 302 13.83 -16.81 12.63
CA LEU A 302 14.81 -16.63 13.71
C LEU A 302 14.27 -17.26 14.99
N ARG A 303 14.91 -18.36 15.41
CA ARG A 303 14.68 -18.95 16.73
C ARG A 303 15.54 -18.23 17.77
N LEU A 304 14.89 -17.70 18.81
CA LEU A 304 15.53 -17.01 19.93
C LEU A 304 15.41 -17.93 21.17
N GLY A 305 16.55 -18.46 21.65
CA GLY A 305 16.62 -19.29 22.86
C GLY A 305 16.14 -20.72 22.70
#